data_AF-A0A074XGV5-F1
#
_entry.id   AF-A0A074XGV5-F1
#
_cell.length_a   1.000
_cell.length_b   1.000
_cell.length_c   1.000
_cell.angle_alpha   90.00
_cell.angle_beta   90.00
_cell.angle_gamma   90.00
#
_symmetry.space_group_name_H-M   'P 1'
#
loop_
_entity.id
_entity.type
_entity.pdbx_description
1 polymer ?
#
loop_
_entity_poly.entity_id
_entity_poly.type
_entity_poly.pdbx_seq_one_letter_code
_entity_poly.pdbx_strand_id
1 'polypeptide(L)'
;MIPQFVVTCPSDLARLAGEISSEQVQLPITTVELQLLLPLTTSDEVERCLNDAESFSCHAYDLRTTRRDAIRVLSLTPMFKTWRLVWSKFPPEAVQNFIFNINLPASSIVTTWADSRIYWRRSVPNTGGLAVLEGRVFQAVLELATVMRIRSKGKASFSLKGVEEYVAMQSQNDRRKEIVFSSLKATLQQLSN
;
A
#
# COMPACT_ATOMS: atom_id res chain seq x y z
N MET A 1 -14.46 9.07 -9.73
CA MET A 1 -13.43 10.03 -10.17
C MET A 1 -12.42 9.25 -11.00
N ILE A 2 -12.13 9.69 -12.23
CA ILE A 2 -11.18 9.02 -13.12
C ILE A 2 -9.82 9.72 -12.94
N PRO A 3 -8.73 9.02 -12.61
CA PRO A 3 -7.42 9.65 -12.46
C PRO A 3 -6.85 10.10 -13.82
N GLN A 4 -6.24 11.28 -13.86
CA GLN A 4 -5.48 11.74 -15.03
C GLN A 4 -4.13 11.04 -15.14
N PHE A 5 -3.53 10.72 -14.00
CA PHE A 5 -2.27 9.98 -13.90
C PHE A 5 -2.42 8.80 -12.95
N VAL A 6 -1.86 7.66 -13.33
CA VAL A 6 -1.72 6.49 -12.47
C VAL A 6 -0.22 6.26 -12.23
N VAL A 7 0.18 6.39 -10.98
CA VAL A 7 1.56 6.25 -10.52
C VAL A 7 1.70 4.87 -9.90
N THR A 8 2.55 4.03 -10.50
CA THR A 8 2.66 2.63 -10.10
C THR A 8 3.85 2.35 -9.19
N CYS A 9 4.84 3.24 -9.20
CA CYS A 9 6.03 3.14 -8.36
C CYS A 9 6.60 4.53 -8.02
N PRO A 10 7.52 4.63 -7.03
CA PRO A 10 8.11 5.91 -6.64
C PRO A 10 8.85 6.65 -7.77
N SER A 11 9.46 5.93 -8.73
CA SER A 11 10.13 6.56 -9.88
C SER A 11 9.14 7.24 -10.83
N ASP A 12 7.94 6.68 -11.01
CA ASP A 12 6.88 7.34 -11.79
C ASP A 12 6.46 8.66 -11.15
N LEU A 13 6.36 8.69 -9.82
CA LEU A 13 6.01 9.89 -9.07
C LEU A 13 7.11 10.97 -9.22
N ALA A 14 8.37 10.55 -9.18
CA ALA A 14 9.52 11.45 -9.35
C ALA A 14 9.54 12.06 -10.75
N ARG A 15 9.24 11.23 -11.77
CA ARG A 15 9.10 11.67 -13.15
C ARG A 15 7.97 12.69 -13.30
N LEU A 16 6.78 12.39 -12.78
CA LEU A 16 5.64 13.31 -12.83
C LEU A 16 5.96 14.64 -12.12
N ALA A 17 6.66 14.61 -10.99
CA ALA A 17 7.13 15.83 -10.32
C ALA A 17 8.07 16.66 -11.21
N GLY A 18 8.96 16.01 -11.96
CA GLY A 18 9.86 16.66 -12.91
C GLY A 18 9.11 17.25 -14.12
N GLU A 19 8.14 16.52 -14.67
CA GLU A 19 7.29 16.97 -15.78
C GLU A 19 6.45 18.20 -15.38
N ILE A 20 5.91 18.21 -14.16
CA ILE A 20 5.22 19.39 -13.59
C ILE A 20 6.17 20.58 -13.47
N SER A 21 7.38 20.34 -12.93
CA SER A 21 8.36 21.41 -12.68
C SER A 21 8.94 21.98 -13.98
N SER A 22 8.87 21.22 -15.08
CA SER A 22 9.32 21.62 -16.41
C SER A 22 8.18 22.15 -17.29
N GLU A 23 6.99 22.38 -16.71
CA GLU A 23 5.78 22.89 -17.40
C GLU A 23 5.30 22.00 -18.57
N GLN A 24 5.67 20.72 -18.57
CA GLN A 24 5.26 19.76 -19.59
C GLN A 24 3.83 19.24 -19.36
N VAL A 25 3.26 19.54 -18.19
CA VAL A 25 1.91 19.12 -17.78
C VAL A 25 1.05 20.34 -17.51
N GLN A 26 -0.17 20.35 -18.04
CA GLN A 26 -1.14 21.40 -17.75
C GLN A 26 -1.65 21.30 -16.31
N LEU A 27 -1.59 22.43 -15.59
CA LEU A 27 -2.07 22.57 -14.22
C LEU A 27 -3.43 23.29 -14.18
N PRO A 28 -4.27 23.03 -13.16
CA PRO A 28 -4.06 22.05 -12.08
C PRO A 28 -4.37 20.62 -12.54
N ILE A 29 -3.60 19.65 -12.03
CA ILE A 29 -3.94 18.24 -12.18
C ILE A 29 -5.11 17.96 -11.23
N THR A 30 -6.24 17.53 -11.79
CA THR A 30 -7.45 17.26 -11.00
C THR A 30 -7.29 16.02 -10.14
N THR A 31 -6.68 14.95 -10.64
CA THR A 31 -6.60 13.67 -9.90
C THR A 31 -5.40 12.83 -10.28
N VAL A 32 -4.68 12.33 -9.27
CA VAL A 32 -3.61 11.33 -9.40
C VAL A 32 -3.95 10.10 -8.55
N GLU A 33 -3.84 8.90 -9.12
CA GLU A 33 -3.92 7.63 -8.40
C GLU A 33 -2.50 7.11 -8.09
N LEU A 34 -2.26 6.73 -6.83
CA LEU A 34 -1.02 6.11 -6.37
C LEU A 34 -1.28 4.65 -6.05
N GLN A 35 -0.71 3.71 -6.82
CA GLN A 35 -0.83 2.27 -6.55
C GLN A 35 0.28 1.83 -5.60
N LEU A 36 0.06 2.08 -4.31
CA LEU A 36 1.12 2.04 -3.29
C LEU A 36 1.76 0.67 -3.10
N LEU A 37 1.01 -0.41 -3.34
CA LEU A 37 1.46 -1.79 -3.15
C LEU A 37 1.84 -2.50 -4.46
N LEU A 38 1.67 -1.85 -5.62
CA LEU A 38 2.04 -2.45 -6.91
C LEU A 38 3.54 -2.76 -7.03
N PRO A 39 4.48 -2.02 -6.40
CA PRO A 39 5.90 -2.39 -6.43
C PRO A 39 6.20 -3.82 -5.94
N LEU A 40 5.33 -4.41 -5.11
CA LEU A 40 5.42 -5.81 -4.66
C LEU A 40 5.18 -6.85 -5.77
N THR A 41 4.92 -6.41 -7.00
CA THR A 41 4.93 -7.28 -8.20
C THR A 41 6.34 -7.69 -8.63
N THR A 42 7.38 -7.01 -8.13
CA THR A 42 8.78 -7.23 -8.55
C THR A 42 9.59 -8.03 -7.51
N SER A 43 10.52 -8.89 -7.96
CA SER A 43 11.40 -9.66 -7.07
C SER A 43 12.19 -8.79 -6.11
N ASP A 44 12.83 -7.77 -6.67
CA ASP A 44 13.74 -6.90 -5.92
C ASP A 44 13.02 -6.20 -4.76
N GLU A 45 11.76 -5.79 -4.94
CA GLU A 45 11.00 -5.16 -3.87
C GLU A 45 10.55 -6.17 -2.82
N VAL A 46 10.13 -7.38 -3.25
CA VAL A 46 9.74 -8.46 -2.33
C VAL A 46 10.94 -8.90 -1.48
N GLU A 47 12.10 -9.12 -2.10
CA GLU A 47 13.34 -9.48 -1.40
C GLU A 47 13.77 -8.39 -0.42
N ARG A 48 13.69 -7.12 -0.83
CA ARG A 48 14.00 -6.00 0.06
C ARG A 48 13.06 -5.94 1.27
N CYS A 49 11.76 -6.19 1.06
CA CYS A 49 10.77 -6.25 2.14
C CYS A 49 10.93 -7.50 3.01
N LEU A 50 11.53 -8.58 2.49
CA LEU A 50 11.86 -9.81 3.22
C LEU A 50 13.12 -9.68 4.09
N ASN A 51 14.11 -8.91 3.65
CA ASN A 51 15.35 -8.70 4.40
C ASN A 51 15.11 -8.01 5.77
N ASP A 52 14.09 -7.15 5.82
CA ASP A 52 13.64 -6.48 7.05
C ASP A 52 12.36 -7.12 7.65
N ALA A 53 11.94 -8.30 7.16
CA ALA A 53 10.68 -8.92 7.58
C ALA A 53 10.75 -9.48 8.99
N GLU A 54 9.68 -9.26 9.76
CA GLU A 54 9.40 -10.04 10.94
C GLU A 54 8.77 -11.38 10.50
N SER A 55 9.45 -12.49 10.79
CA SER A 55 8.89 -13.82 10.54
C SER A 55 8.04 -14.27 11.73
N PHE A 56 6.77 -14.62 11.49
CA PHE A 56 5.91 -15.23 12.49
C PHE A 56 5.51 -16.63 12.01
N SER A 57 5.86 -17.67 12.75
CA SER A 57 5.27 -18.99 12.51
C SER A 57 3.79 -18.93 12.86
N CYS A 58 2.89 -19.20 11.90
CA CYS A 58 1.47 -19.50 12.17
C CYS A 58 1.30 -20.78 13.00
N HIS A 59 2.37 -21.57 13.08
CA HIS A 59 2.48 -22.81 13.80
C HIS A 59 3.46 -22.69 14.95
N ALA A 60 3.36 -21.63 15.76
CA ALA A 60 4.16 -21.48 16.98
C ALA A 60 4.12 -22.73 17.90
N TYR A 61 3.18 -23.65 17.66
CA TYR A 61 2.98 -24.90 18.41
C TYR A 61 3.10 -26.19 17.57
N ASP A 62 3.37 -26.14 16.26
CA ASP A 62 3.52 -27.37 15.44
C ASP A 62 4.97 -27.61 15.03
N LEU A 63 5.63 -28.48 15.80
CA LEU A 63 7.03 -28.89 15.64
C LEU A 63 7.31 -29.66 14.34
N ARG A 64 6.29 -30.01 13.55
CA ARG A 64 6.43 -30.74 12.28
C ARG A 64 6.46 -29.85 11.04
N THR A 65 6.24 -28.54 11.19
CA THR A 65 6.13 -27.64 10.04
C THR A 65 7.48 -27.37 9.40
N THR A 66 7.56 -27.62 8.10
CA THR A 66 8.77 -27.30 7.33
C THR A 66 8.83 -25.78 7.11
N ARG A 67 10.01 -25.21 6.82
CA ARG A 67 10.18 -23.77 6.48
C ARG A 67 9.24 -23.27 5.35
N ARG A 68 8.61 -24.17 4.60
CA ARG A 68 7.66 -23.89 3.51
C ARG A 68 6.27 -23.48 4.00
N ASP A 69 5.86 -23.87 5.20
CA ASP A 69 4.50 -23.63 5.73
C ASP A 69 4.40 -22.36 6.59
N ALA A 70 5.41 -21.50 6.55
CA ALA A 70 5.49 -20.30 7.40
C ALA A 70 4.77 -19.10 6.76
N ILE A 71 4.10 -18.30 7.60
CA ILE A 71 3.64 -16.96 7.21
C ILE A 71 4.81 -15.99 7.34
N ARG A 72 5.20 -15.34 6.24
CA ARG A 72 6.23 -14.30 6.25
C ARG A 72 5.56 -12.95 6.09
N VAL A 73 5.66 -12.12 7.12
CA VAL A 73 5.09 -10.78 7.09
C VAL A 73 6.10 -9.82 6.49
N LEU A 74 5.82 -9.32 5.29
CA LEU A 74 6.67 -8.37 4.58
C LEU A 74 6.75 -7.05 5.36
N SER A 75 7.97 -6.58 5.58
CA SER A 75 8.20 -5.23 6.10
C SER A 75 8.04 -4.23 4.97
N LEU A 76 6.99 -3.42 5.01
CA LEU A 76 6.75 -2.38 3.99
C LEU A 76 7.57 -1.10 4.22
N THR A 77 8.35 -1.05 5.30
CA THR A 77 9.21 0.09 5.66
C THR A 77 10.14 0.52 4.52
N PRO A 78 10.94 -0.36 3.89
CA PRO A 78 11.82 0.03 2.79
C PRO A 78 11.06 0.64 1.61
N MET A 79 9.95 0.02 1.20
CA MET A 79 9.11 0.50 0.10
C MET A 79 8.53 1.90 0.41
N PHE A 80 7.94 2.08 1.59
CA PHE A 80 7.33 3.37 1.97
C PHE A 80 8.37 4.44 2.30
N LYS A 81 9.61 4.09 2.65
CA LYS A 81 10.71 5.05 2.74
C LYS A 81 10.97 5.71 1.37
N THR A 82 10.98 4.92 0.30
CA THR A 82 11.16 5.43 -1.08
C THR A 82 9.98 6.30 -1.51
N TRP A 83 8.74 5.86 -1.24
CA TRP A 83 7.55 6.69 -1.48
C TRP A 83 7.64 8.04 -0.76
N ARG A 84 7.95 8.05 0.55
CA ARG A 84 8.08 9.28 1.34
C ARG A 84 9.16 10.21 0.81
N LEU A 85 10.30 9.67 0.39
CA LEU A 85 11.40 10.47 -0.15
C LEU A 85 10.94 11.26 -1.39
N VAL A 86 10.29 10.61 -2.34
CA VAL A 86 9.81 11.27 -3.56
C VAL A 86 8.61 12.18 -3.24
N TRP A 87 7.69 11.72 -2.41
CA TRP A 87 6.52 12.46 -1.98
C TRP A 87 6.86 13.80 -1.31
N SER A 88 7.93 13.83 -0.51
CA SER A 88 8.41 15.06 0.15
C SER A 88 8.88 16.15 -0.81
N LYS A 89 9.23 15.78 -2.06
CA LYS A 89 9.67 16.68 -3.12
C LYS A 89 8.57 17.00 -4.14
N PHE A 90 7.47 16.25 -4.13
CA PHE A 90 6.38 16.43 -5.09
C PHE A 90 5.74 17.83 -4.96
N PRO A 91 5.40 18.53 -6.05
CA PRO A 91 4.80 19.87 -6.00
C PRO A 91 3.44 19.88 -5.28
N PRO A 92 3.29 20.60 -4.15
CA PRO A 92 2.17 20.37 -3.24
C PRO A 92 0.83 20.96 -3.66
N GLU A 93 0.82 21.93 -4.58
CA GLU A 93 -0.42 22.57 -5.09
C GLU A 93 -0.72 22.17 -6.54
N ALA A 94 0.08 21.28 -7.14
CA ALA A 94 -0.10 20.86 -8.52
C ALA A 94 -1.27 19.89 -8.72
N VAL A 95 -1.64 19.14 -7.68
CA VAL A 95 -2.67 18.11 -7.72
C VAL A 95 -3.76 18.42 -6.70
N GLN A 96 -5.02 18.38 -7.15
CA GLN A 96 -6.17 18.62 -6.28
C GLN A 96 -6.57 17.38 -5.48
N ASN A 97 -6.64 16.22 -6.13
CA ASN A 97 -7.09 14.98 -5.50
C ASN A 97 -6.07 13.86 -5.65
N PHE A 98 -5.76 13.18 -4.54
CA PHE A 98 -4.97 11.95 -4.55
C PHE A 98 -5.84 10.75 -4.19
N ILE A 99 -5.78 9.71 -5.03
CA ILE A 99 -6.38 8.41 -4.75
C ILE A 99 -5.26 7.49 -4.26
N PHE A 100 -5.28 7.11 -3.00
CA PHE A 100 -4.41 6.06 -2.49
C PHE A 100 -5.03 4.70 -2.83
N ASN A 101 -4.46 4.02 -3.82
CA ASN A 101 -4.84 2.66 -4.17
C ASN A 101 -3.97 1.66 -3.39
N ILE A 102 -4.61 0.92 -2.50
CA ILE A 102 -3.99 -0.07 -1.60
C ILE A 102 -4.32 -1.51 -1.99
N ASN A 103 -4.79 -1.75 -3.21
CA ASN A 103 -5.01 -3.12 -3.68
C ASN A 103 -3.70 -3.90 -3.65
N LEU A 104 -3.76 -5.11 -3.11
CA LEU A 104 -2.66 -6.07 -3.27
C LEU A 104 -2.56 -6.45 -4.75
N PRO A 105 -1.34 -6.64 -5.28
CA PRO A 105 -1.18 -7.08 -6.65
C PRO A 105 -1.79 -8.47 -6.87
N ALA A 106 -2.44 -8.65 -8.02
CA ALA A 106 -2.99 -9.93 -8.44
C ALA A 106 -1.84 -10.89 -8.80
N SER A 107 -1.31 -11.61 -7.81
CA SER A 107 -0.17 -12.55 -7.88
C SER A 107 1.19 -11.94 -8.25
N SER A 108 2.25 -12.34 -7.54
CA SER A 108 3.63 -11.95 -7.84
C SER A 108 4.16 -12.78 -9.01
N ILE A 109 4.66 -12.15 -10.07
CA ILE A 109 5.37 -12.84 -11.14
C ILE A 109 6.89 -12.66 -10.90
N VAL A 110 7.62 -13.78 -11.01
CA VAL A 110 9.08 -13.94 -11.03
C VAL A 110 9.83 -13.61 -9.74
N THR A 111 9.86 -14.56 -8.81
CA THR A 111 10.98 -14.73 -7.85
C THR A 111 11.20 -16.23 -7.62
N THR A 112 12.23 -16.63 -6.88
CA THR A 112 12.37 -18.01 -6.33
C THR A 112 11.20 -18.46 -5.43
N TRP A 113 10.28 -17.53 -5.10
CA TRP A 113 8.98 -17.73 -4.45
C TRP A 113 7.82 -17.73 -5.45
N ALA A 114 8.11 -18.08 -6.71
CA ALA A 114 7.12 -18.34 -7.76
C ALA A 114 5.92 -19.08 -7.15
N ASP A 115 4.72 -18.53 -7.36
CA ASP A 115 3.42 -18.99 -6.84
C ASP A 115 2.98 -18.45 -5.47
N SER A 116 3.79 -17.63 -4.78
CA SER A 116 3.38 -17.04 -3.50
C SER A 116 2.52 -15.78 -3.70
N ARG A 117 1.18 -15.95 -3.76
CA ARG A 117 0.25 -14.82 -3.63
C ARG A 117 0.54 -14.05 -2.34
N ILE A 118 0.53 -12.72 -2.43
CA ILE A 118 0.61 -11.85 -1.25
C ILE A 118 -0.81 -11.68 -0.71
N TYR A 119 -0.97 -11.90 0.59
CA TYR A 119 -2.24 -11.79 1.29
C TYR A 119 -2.21 -10.64 2.29
N TRP A 120 -3.37 -10.14 2.65
CA TRP A 120 -3.52 -9.44 3.92
C TRP A 120 -3.27 -10.44 5.06
N ARG A 121 -2.58 -10.03 6.13
CA ARG A 121 -2.21 -10.93 7.25
C ARG A 121 -3.40 -11.72 7.78
N ARG A 122 -4.59 -11.11 7.84
CA ARG A 122 -5.82 -11.76 8.32
C ARG A 122 -6.46 -12.73 7.31
N SER A 123 -5.99 -12.74 6.08
CA SER A 123 -6.49 -13.54 4.95
C SER A 123 -5.49 -14.61 4.49
N VAL A 124 -4.33 -14.72 5.13
CA VAL A 124 -3.32 -15.71 4.77
C VAL A 124 -3.88 -17.12 5.01
N PRO A 125 -3.77 -18.05 4.03
CA PRO A 125 -4.15 -19.43 4.21
C PRO A 125 -3.33 -20.14 5.31
N ASN A 126 -3.90 -21.21 5.87
CA ASN A 126 -3.22 -22.05 6.86
C ASN A 126 -2.01 -22.81 6.29
N THR A 127 -1.83 -22.84 4.97
CA THR A 127 -0.68 -23.43 4.27
C THR A 127 0.54 -22.51 4.22
N GLY A 128 0.49 -21.35 4.88
CA GLY A 128 1.55 -20.34 4.85
C GLY A 128 1.46 -19.39 3.65
N GLY A 129 2.42 -18.47 3.54
CA GLY A 129 2.48 -17.51 2.44
C GLY A 129 3.10 -16.16 2.82
N LEU A 130 3.12 -15.23 1.85
CA LEU A 130 3.55 -13.86 2.05
C LEU A 130 2.38 -13.00 2.53
N ALA A 131 2.62 -12.18 3.53
CA ALA A 131 1.60 -11.39 4.19
C ALA A 131 1.98 -9.92 4.31
N VAL A 132 0.99 -9.03 4.23
CA VAL A 132 1.10 -7.61 4.54
C VAL A 132 0.23 -7.27 5.75
N LEU A 133 0.76 -6.47 6.67
CA LEU A 133 -0.01 -5.92 7.79
C LEU A 133 -0.86 -4.74 7.35
N GLU A 134 -2.17 -4.87 7.51
CA GLU A 134 -3.15 -3.83 7.21
C GLU A 134 -2.83 -2.54 7.98
N GLY A 135 -2.48 -2.66 9.27
CA GLY A 135 -2.13 -1.53 10.12
C GLY A 135 -0.87 -0.77 9.68
N ARG A 136 0.08 -1.45 9.02
CA ARG A 136 1.28 -0.77 8.47
C ARG A 136 0.94 0.02 7.21
N VAL A 137 0.08 -0.53 6.35
CA VAL A 137 -0.45 0.21 5.18
C VAL A 137 -1.27 1.41 5.65
N PHE A 138 -2.12 1.24 6.66
CA PHE A 138 -2.87 2.34 7.27
C PHE A 138 -1.95 3.48 7.71
N GLN A 139 -0.93 3.18 8.51
CA GLN A 139 0.00 4.18 9.02
C GLN A 139 0.71 4.91 7.89
N ALA A 140 1.20 4.17 6.89
CA ALA A 140 1.92 4.75 5.77
C ALA A 140 1.03 5.67 4.91
N VAL A 141 -0.21 5.27 4.61
CA VAL A 141 -1.17 6.11 3.87
C VAL A 141 -1.47 7.40 4.64
N LEU A 142 -1.70 7.27 5.95
CA LEU A 142 -1.96 8.43 6.81
C LEU A 142 -0.77 9.40 6.82
N GLU A 143 0.45 8.90 6.98
CA GLU A 143 1.67 9.71 6.91
C GLU A 143 1.76 10.49 5.58
N LEU A 144 1.56 9.80 4.44
CA LEU A 144 1.60 10.45 3.12
C LEU A 144 0.53 11.54 2.99
N ALA A 145 -0.71 11.23 3.37
CA ALA A 145 -1.81 12.19 3.33
C ALA A 145 -1.53 13.43 4.20
N THR A 146 -1.12 13.23 5.45
CA THR A 146 -0.80 14.31 6.38
C THR A 146 0.32 15.20 5.86
N VAL A 147 1.41 14.62 5.35
CA VAL A 147 2.53 15.38 4.78
C VAL A 147 2.05 16.26 3.62
N MET A 148 1.24 15.73 2.70
CA MET A 148 0.75 16.51 1.58
C MET A 148 -0.27 17.56 2.00
N ARG A 149 -1.13 17.25 2.96
CA ARG A 149 -2.10 18.20 3.52
C ARG A 149 -1.39 19.43 4.10
N ILE A 150 -0.31 19.23 4.85
CA ILE A 150 0.50 20.31 5.42
C ILE A 150 1.17 21.11 4.30
N ARG A 151 1.84 20.44 3.36
CA ARG A 151 2.60 21.10 2.28
C ARG A 151 1.70 21.88 1.31
N SER A 152 0.48 21.39 1.08
CA SER A 152 -0.53 22.03 0.21
C SER A 152 -1.34 23.12 0.91
N LYS A 153 -1.02 23.47 2.18
CA LYS A 153 -1.78 24.39 3.02
C LYS A 153 -3.27 24.05 3.10
N GLY A 154 -3.59 22.77 2.97
CA GLY A 154 -4.96 22.29 3.02
C GLY A 154 -5.73 22.13 1.74
N LYS A 155 -5.11 22.40 0.60
CA LYS A 155 -5.80 22.34 -0.68
C LYS A 155 -5.90 20.93 -1.25
N ALA A 156 -5.07 20.00 -0.79
CA ALA A 156 -5.08 18.61 -1.28
C ALA A 156 -6.20 17.79 -0.61
N SER A 157 -6.95 17.08 -1.44
CA SER A 157 -7.99 16.13 -1.06
C SER A 157 -7.52 14.69 -1.26
N PHE A 158 -8.05 13.77 -0.47
CA PHE A 158 -7.62 12.38 -0.43
C PHE A 158 -8.81 11.42 -0.51
N SER A 159 -8.61 10.33 -1.22
CA SER A 159 -9.55 9.21 -1.24
C SER A 159 -8.81 7.88 -1.23
N LEU A 160 -9.51 6.81 -0.87
CA LEU A 160 -8.97 5.46 -0.78
C LEU A 160 -9.65 4.55 -1.80
N LYS A 161 -8.84 3.74 -2.49
CA LYS A 161 -9.28 2.66 -3.39
C LYS A 161 -8.62 1.36 -2.96
N GLY A 162 -9.37 0.28 -2.87
CA GLY A 162 -8.84 -0.99 -2.35
C GLY A 162 -9.95 -1.96 -1.98
N VAL A 163 -9.73 -3.26 -2.16
CA VAL A 163 -10.66 -4.30 -1.71
C VAL A 163 -10.56 -4.43 -0.19
N GLU A 164 -11.67 -4.14 0.49
CA GLU A 164 -11.96 -4.71 1.81
C GLU A 164 -12.20 -6.22 1.56
N GLU A 165 -11.16 -7.06 1.67
CA GLU A 165 -11.35 -8.50 1.49
C GLU A 165 -12.21 -9.02 2.66
N TYR A 166 -13.51 -9.11 2.40
CA TYR A 166 -14.46 -9.89 3.17
C TYR A 166 -14.07 -11.37 3.07
N VAL A 167 -13.23 -11.82 3.99
CA VAL A 167 -13.09 -13.26 4.23
C VAL A 167 -14.28 -13.69 5.08
N ALA A 168 -15.41 -13.95 4.41
CA ALA A 168 -16.48 -14.76 4.96
C ALA A 168 -15.97 -16.21 5.09
N MET A 169 -15.15 -16.49 6.10
CA MET A 169 -14.91 -17.86 6.54
C MET A 169 -15.96 -18.20 7.59
N GLN A 170 -16.84 -19.11 7.18
CA GLN A 170 -17.87 -19.86 7.90
C GLN A 170 -17.63 -20.09 9.41
N SER A 171 -17.81 -19.05 10.22
CA SER A 171 -17.97 -19.16 11.67
C SER A 171 -18.77 -17.95 12.14
N GLN A 172 -19.96 -18.19 12.69
CA GLN A 172 -20.89 -17.17 13.18
C GLN A 172 -20.34 -16.27 14.32
N ASN A 173 -19.06 -16.41 14.71
CA ASN A 173 -18.48 -15.72 15.86
C ASN A 173 -17.33 -14.72 15.58
N ASP A 174 -16.88 -14.52 14.34
CA ASP A 174 -15.73 -13.64 14.06
C ASP A 174 -16.10 -12.33 13.34
N ARG A 175 -16.72 -11.40 14.08
CA ARG A 175 -17.06 -10.02 13.64
C ARG A 175 -15.87 -9.08 13.40
N ARG A 176 -14.65 -9.57 13.13
CA ARG A 176 -13.42 -8.75 13.31
C ARG A 176 -12.76 -8.16 12.05
N LYS A 177 -13.30 -8.30 10.83
CA LYS A 177 -12.49 -8.04 9.61
C LYS A 177 -12.75 -6.77 8.80
N GLU A 178 -13.73 -5.93 9.13
CA GLU A 178 -14.12 -4.78 8.27
C GLU A 178 -13.56 -3.39 8.71
N ILE A 179 -12.98 -3.27 9.91
CA ILE A 179 -12.81 -1.96 10.58
C ILE A 179 -11.53 -1.19 10.15
N VAL A 180 -10.52 -1.87 9.59
CA VAL A 180 -9.19 -1.25 9.44
C VAL A 180 -9.16 -0.17 8.35
N PHE A 181 -9.74 -0.42 7.17
CA PHE A 181 -9.68 0.56 6.07
C PHE A 181 -10.90 1.49 6.00
N SER A 182 -12.03 1.10 6.60
CA SER A 182 -13.19 1.99 6.77
C SER A 182 -12.84 3.19 7.67
N SER A 183 -12.11 2.97 8.77
CA SER A 183 -11.57 4.05 9.59
C SER A 183 -10.57 4.93 8.83
N LEU A 184 -9.69 4.35 7.99
CA LEU A 184 -8.74 5.11 7.17
C LEU A 184 -9.47 6.04 6.19
N LYS A 185 -10.51 5.52 5.52
CA LYS A 185 -11.32 6.29 4.58
C LYS A 185 -11.97 7.49 5.27
N ALA A 186 -12.53 7.30 6.47
CA ALA A 186 -13.09 8.39 7.26
C ALA A 186 -12.02 9.42 7.66
N THR A 187 -10.84 8.99 8.11
CA THR A 187 -9.73 9.89 8.44
C THR A 187 -9.25 10.69 7.22
N LEU A 188 -9.14 10.07 6.05
CA LEU A 188 -8.76 10.76 4.82
C LEU A 188 -9.80 11.81 4.40
N GLN A 189 -11.09 11.53 4.59
CA GLN A 189 -12.16 12.50 4.37
C GLN A 189 -12.04 13.69 5.34
N GLN A 190 -11.78 13.43 6.62
CA GLN A 190 -11.55 14.50 7.61
C GLN A 190 -10.33 15.35 7.26
N LEU A 191 -9.25 14.75 6.76
CA LEU A 191 -8.07 15.49 6.30
C LEU A 191 -8.33 16.31 5.04
N SER A 192 -9.34 15.97 4.24
CA SER A 192 -9.70 16.69 3.01
C SER A 192 -10.61 17.90 3.26
N ASN A 193 -11.19 17.99 4.46
CA ASN A 193 -12.00 19.12 4.92
C ASN A 193 -11.11 20.19 5.61
#